data_AF-A0A966J2A8-F1
#
_entry.id   AF-A0A966J2A8-F1
#
_cell.length_a   1.000
_cell.length_b   1.000
_cell.length_c   1.000
_cell.angle_alpha   90.00
_cell.angle_beta   90.00
_cell.angle_gamma   90.00
#
_symmetry.space_group_name_H-M   'P 1'
#
loop_
_entity.id
_entity.type
_entity.pdbx_description
1 polymer ?
#
loop_
_entity_poly.entity_id
_entity_poly.type
_entity_poly.pdbx_seq_one_letter_code
_entity_poly.pdbx_strand_id
1 'polypeptide(L)'
;REWGVTPDGLRSKTRTKQLTVPRQVAMSLCRELLALQLVEIGNAFGGRDHSTVIHSLERVAEDMAADASFTERVLKVRGMLETLRTTGQLGA
;
A
#
# COMPACT_ATOMS: atom_id res chain seq x y z
N ARG A 1 -10.29 -0.20 -3.72
CA ARG A 1 -11.29 0.55 -4.53
C ARG A 1 -10.62 1.41 -5.60
N GLU A 2 -9.65 2.28 -5.29
CA GLU A 2 -8.92 3.13 -6.28
C GLU A 2 -8.27 2.35 -7.45
N TRP A 3 -7.76 1.14 -7.21
CA TRP A 3 -7.20 0.28 -8.27
C TRP A 3 -8.12 -0.86 -8.71
N GLY A 4 -9.39 -0.88 -8.27
CA GLY A 4 -10.31 -1.96 -8.63
C GLY A 4 -9.97 -3.35 -8.07
N VAL A 5 -9.01 -3.45 -7.14
CA VAL A 5 -8.57 -4.72 -6.54
C VAL A 5 -9.24 -5.01 -5.21
N THR A 6 -9.44 -6.31 -4.92
CA THR A 6 -9.93 -6.82 -3.64
C THR A 6 -8.80 -7.01 -2.63
N PRO A 7 -9.10 -7.05 -1.31
CA PRO A 7 -8.10 -7.38 -0.28
C PRO A 7 -7.40 -8.73 -0.53
N ASP A 8 -8.14 -9.74 -1.00
CA ASP A 8 -7.56 -11.04 -1.36
C ASP A 8 -6.60 -10.95 -2.55
N GLY A 9 -6.91 -10.09 -3.53
CA GLY A 9 -5.98 -9.78 -4.62
C GLY A 9 -4.65 -9.19 -4.12
N LEU A 10 -4.70 -8.35 -3.08
CA LEU A 10 -3.49 -7.80 -2.46
C LEU A 10 -2.70 -8.86 -1.69
N ARG A 11 -3.34 -9.89 -1.13
CA ARG A 11 -2.65 -11.00 -0.44
C ARG A 11 -2.15 -12.08 -1.41
N SER A 12 -2.80 -12.24 -2.57
CA SER A 12 -2.46 -13.23 -3.59
C SER A 12 -0.99 -13.18 -4.01
N LYS A 13 -0.40 -14.34 -4.35
CA LYS A 13 0.97 -14.46 -4.89
C LYS A 13 1.08 -13.99 -6.35
N THR A 14 -0.04 -13.71 -7.04
CA THR A 14 -0.07 -13.24 -8.42
C THR A 14 0.65 -11.89 -8.59
N ARG A 15 1.53 -11.82 -9.61
CA ARG A 15 2.47 -10.71 -9.86
C ARG A 15 2.11 -9.83 -11.06
N THR A 16 0.86 -9.87 -11.55
CA THR A 16 0.43 -8.97 -12.63
C THR A 16 0.50 -7.51 -12.19
N LYS A 17 0.83 -6.58 -13.11
CA LYS A 17 0.94 -5.14 -12.79
C LYS A 17 -0.33 -4.60 -12.12
N GLN A 18 -1.50 -5.10 -12.53
CA GLN A 18 -2.79 -4.77 -11.95
C GLN A 18 -2.90 -5.08 -10.44
N LEU A 19 -2.16 -6.07 -9.93
CA LEU A 19 -2.13 -6.42 -8.50
C LEU A 19 -0.86 -5.94 -7.81
N THR A 20 0.29 -5.96 -8.50
CA THR A 20 1.58 -5.60 -7.92
C THR A 20 1.63 -4.12 -7.53
N VAL A 21 1.21 -3.22 -8.41
CA VAL A 21 1.22 -1.78 -8.14
C VAL A 21 0.36 -1.41 -6.93
N PRO A 22 -0.95 -1.76 -6.85
CA PRO A 22 -1.74 -1.42 -5.67
C PRO A 22 -1.26 -2.08 -4.39
N ARG A 23 -0.62 -3.26 -4.48
CA ARG A 23 -0.03 -3.92 -3.32
C ARG A 23 1.19 -3.17 -2.80
N GLN A 24 2.06 -2.71 -3.68
CA GLN A 24 3.23 -1.91 -3.30
C GLN A 24 2.79 -0.60 -2.64
N VAL A 25 1.80 0.09 -3.22
CA VAL A 25 1.21 1.30 -2.64
C VAL A 25 0.62 1.02 -1.26
N ALA A 26 -0.14 -0.06 -1.10
CA ALA A 26 -0.73 -0.42 0.19
C ALA A 26 0.35 -0.69 1.25
N MET A 27 1.45 -1.37 0.90
CA MET A 27 2.59 -1.57 1.80
C MET A 27 3.26 -0.25 2.22
N SER A 28 3.46 0.67 1.27
CA SER A 28 4.01 2.02 1.56
C SER A 28 3.14 2.78 2.55
N LEU A 29 1.84 2.82 2.29
CA LEU A 29 0.90 3.53 3.16
C LEU A 29 0.79 2.88 4.55
N CYS A 30 0.88 1.55 4.66
CA CYS A 30 0.96 0.88 5.96
C CYS A 30 2.21 1.32 6.75
N ARG A 31 3.36 1.43 6.07
CA ARG A 31 4.59 1.88 6.71
C ARG A 31 4.49 3.33 7.19
N GLU A 32 3.95 4.21 6.35
CA GLU A 32 3.86 5.65 6.63
C GLU A 32 2.78 6.00 7.66
N LEU A 33 1.58 5.43 7.52
CA LEU A 33 0.41 5.85 8.30
C LEU A 33 0.25 5.10 9.63
N LEU A 34 0.77 3.88 9.71
CA LEU A 34 0.60 2.98 10.85
C LEU A 34 1.92 2.64 11.56
N ALA A 35 3.07 3.06 11.02
CA ALA A 35 4.39 2.79 11.57
C ALA A 35 4.69 1.29 11.81
N LEU A 36 4.07 0.40 11.02
CA LEU A 36 4.26 -1.05 11.14
C LEU A 36 5.69 -1.47 10.76
N GLN A 37 6.17 -2.54 11.39
CA GLN A 37 7.43 -3.18 11.04
C GLN A 37 7.35 -3.86 9.68
N LEU A 38 8.48 -3.95 8.96
CA LEU A 38 8.53 -4.53 7.62
C LEU A 38 8.02 -5.99 7.59
N VAL A 39 8.31 -6.76 8.64
CA VAL A 39 7.83 -8.14 8.78
C VAL A 39 6.31 -8.19 8.98
N GLU A 40 5.74 -7.29 9.78
CA GLU A 40 4.29 -7.22 10.01
C GLU A 40 3.55 -6.87 8.72
N ILE A 41 4.08 -5.92 7.96
CA ILE A 41 3.57 -5.57 6.63
C ILE A 41 3.64 -6.80 5.72
N GLY A 42 4.80 -7.44 5.61
CA GLY A 42 4.98 -8.63 4.78
C GLY A 42 3.96 -9.74 5.10
N ASN A 43 3.74 -10.01 6.38
CA ASN A 43 2.76 -10.97 6.87
C ASN A 43 1.32 -10.59 6.48
N ALA A 44 0.93 -9.33 6.67
CA ALA A 44 -0.41 -8.83 6.31
C ALA A 44 -0.71 -8.97 4.81
N PHE A 45 0.32 -8.87 3.97
CA PHE A 45 0.23 -9.06 2.53
C PHE A 45 0.60 -10.48 2.09
N GLY A 46 0.11 -11.51 2.79
CA GLY A 46 0.21 -12.90 2.34
C GLY A 46 1.57 -13.57 2.60
N GLY A 47 2.22 -13.24 3.72
CA GLY A 47 3.48 -13.86 4.15
C GLY A 47 4.66 -13.53 3.24
N ARG A 48 4.72 -12.29 2.74
CA ARG A 48 5.83 -11.80 1.91
C ARG A 48 7.04 -11.48 2.77
N ASP A 49 8.22 -11.73 2.21
CA ASP A 49 9.46 -11.41 2.90
C ASP A 49 9.62 -9.89 3.11
N HIS A 50 10.25 -9.50 4.22
CA HIS A 50 10.49 -8.09 4.55
C HIS A 50 11.28 -7.34 3.46
N SER A 51 12.19 -8.00 2.73
CA SER A 51 12.87 -7.39 1.57
C SER A 51 11.91 -7.04 0.44
N THR A 52 10.82 -7.81 0.27
CA THR A 52 9.75 -7.47 -0.69
C THR A 52 9.06 -6.17 -0.28
N VAL A 53 8.90 -5.93 1.03
CA VAL A 53 8.35 -4.67 1.53
C VAL A 53 9.31 -3.54 1.23
N ILE A 54 10.61 -3.69 1.51
CA ILE A 54 11.64 -2.68 1.19
C ILE A 54 11.57 -2.29 -0.29
N HIS A 55 11.62 -3.26 -1.20
CA HIS A 55 11.49 -3.00 -2.64
C HIS A 55 10.18 -2.34 -3.03
N SER A 56 9.09 -2.61 -2.30
CA SER A 56 7.80 -1.98 -2.54
C SER A 56 7.82 -0.51 -2.14
N LEU A 57 8.47 -0.15 -1.03
CA LEU A 57 8.64 1.24 -0.59
C LEU A 57 9.49 2.03 -1.59
N GLU A 58 10.64 1.47 -1.97
CA GLU A 58 11.54 2.05 -2.96
C GLU A 58 10.80 2.28 -4.29
N ARG A 59 10.08 1.27 -4.75
CA ARG A 59 9.38 1.35 -6.03
C ARG A 59 8.28 2.42 -6.04
N VAL A 60 7.51 2.53 -4.96
CA VAL A 60 6.47 3.58 -4.86
C VAL A 60 7.11 4.96 -4.85
N ALA A 61 8.21 5.16 -4.13
CA ALA A 61 8.92 6.44 -4.11
C ALA A 61 9.45 6.82 -5.50
N GLU A 62 10.06 5.88 -6.23
CA GLU A 62 10.49 6.08 -7.61
C GLU A 62 9.33 6.43 -8.55
N ASP A 63 8.24 5.65 -8.49
CA ASP A 63 7.07 5.87 -9.36
C ASP A 63 6.40 7.21 -9.06
N MET A 64 6.38 7.65 -7.81
CA MET A 64 5.87 8.99 -7.44
C MET A 64 6.77 10.12 -7.95
N ALA A 65 8.09 9.92 -7.94
CA ALA A 65 9.03 10.90 -8.49
C ALA A 65 8.95 10.99 -10.02
N ALA A 66 8.62 9.89 -10.69
CA ALA A 66 8.60 9.79 -12.15
C ALA A 66 7.25 10.17 -12.79
N ASP A 67 6.12 9.94 -12.09
CA ASP A 67 4.77 10.09 -12.65
C ASP A 67 3.84 10.89 -11.73
N ALA A 68 3.49 12.11 -12.15
CA ALA A 68 2.58 12.98 -11.42
C ALA A 68 1.17 12.38 -11.27
N SER A 69 0.69 11.64 -12.28
CA SER A 69 -0.62 10.98 -12.23
C SER A 69 -0.62 9.82 -11.23
N PHE A 70 0.49 9.10 -11.12
CA PHE A 70 0.66 8.09 -10.08
C PHE A 70 0.67 8.73 -8.70
N THR A 71 1.43 9.81 -8.52
CA THR A 71 1.47 10.59 -7.28
C THR A 71 0.08 11.05 -6.86
N GLU A 72 -0.70 11.65 -7.75
CA GLU A 72 -2.07 12.10 -7.45
C GLU A 72 -2.93 10.95 -6.90
N ARG A 73 -2.86 9.77 -7.52
CA ARG A 73 -3.62 8.59 -7.09
C ARG A 73 -3.18 8.09 -5.71
N VAL A 74 -1.88 8.05 -5.42
CA VAL A 74 -1.36 7.66 -4.09
C VAL A 74 -1.81 8.66 -3.03
N LEU A 75 -1.66 9.96 -3.29
CA LEU A 75 -2.06 11.04 -2.38
C LEU A 75 -3.56 11.02 -2.09
N LYS A 76 -4.38 10.75 -3.11
CA LYS A 76 -5.83 10.58 -2.95
C LYS A 76 -6.17 9.47 -1.97
N VAL A 77 -5.52 8.30 -2.10
CA VAL A 77 -5.74 7.19 -1.16
C VAL A 77 -5.24 7.53 0.24
N ARG A 78 -4.08 8.18 0.37
CA ARG A 78 -3.58 8.63 1.67
C ARG A 78 -4.59 9.55 2.36
N GLY A 79 -5.08 10.58 1.67
CA GLY A 79 -6.06 11.52 2.23
C GLY A 79 -7.38 10.85 2.64
N MET A 80 -7.86 9.88 1.87
CA MET A 80 -9.02 9.06 2.26
C MET A 80 -8.77 8.28 3.57
N LEU A 81 -7.60 7.65 3.71
CA LEU A 81 -7.25 6.89 4.91
C LEU A 81 -7.10 7.80 6.15
N GLU A 82 -6.49 8.97 6.00
CA GLU A 82 -6.32 9.95 7.08
C GLU A 82 -7.67 10.52 7.55
N THR A 83 -8.59 10.75 6.61
CA THR A 83 -9.97 11.18 6.91
C THR A 83 -10.72 10.12 7.73
N LEU A 84 -10.61 8.85 7.32
CA LEU A 84 -11.22 7.72 8.04
C LEU A 84 -10.64 7.56 9.45
N ARG A 85 -9.33 7.78 9.64
CA ARG A 85 -8.67 7.73 10.95
C ARG A 85 -9.20 8.83 11.89
N THR A 86 -9.36 10.04 11.37
CA THR A 86 -9.82 11.20 12.17
C THR A 86 -11.30 11.08 12.56
N THR A 87 -12.11 10.43 11.74
CA THR A 87 -13.56 10.25 11.98
C THR A 87 -13.88 9.15 13.01
N GLY A 88 -12.88 8.49 13.60
CA GLY A 88 -13.07 7.61 14.75
C GLY A 88 -13.68 6.23 14.45
N GLN A 89 -13.51 5.68 13.24
CA GLN A 89 -14.03 4.34 12.89
C GLN A 89 -13.03 3.18 13.05
N LEU A 90 -11.95 3.35 13.83
CA LEU A 90 -11.01 2.26 14.17
C LEU A 90 -10.86 2.06 15.69
N GLY A 91 -11.86 2.48 16.46
CA GLY A 91 -11.99 2.17 17.89
C GLY A 91 -13.23 1.31 18.13
N ALA A 92 -13.12 0.01 17.86
CA ALA A 92 -13.93 -1.07 18.44
C ALA A 92 -13.23 -2.41 18.18
#